data_AF-A0A3L6JJP6-F1
#
_entry.id   AF-A0A3L6JJP6-F1
#
_cell.length_a   1.000
_cell.length_b   1.000
_cell.length_c   1.000
_cell.angle_alpha   90.00
_cell.angle_beta   90.00
_cell.angle_gamma   90.00
#
_symmetry.space_group_name_H-M   'P 1'
#
loop_
_entity.id
_entity.type
_entity.pdbx_description
1 polymer ?
#
loop_
_entity_poly.entity_id
_entity_poly.type
_entity_poly.pdbx_seq_one_letter_code
_entity_poly.pdbx_strand_id
1 'polypeptide(L)'
;MAKLTPRLKFFAITIDELLLVPLLIVLAYYFVPELLLFTIVASIVGAAIFVAVKYRLVYDSLKDGSYYHYDLEGTKCLVIETVTPSAGKIKVGAEIWEARTDSGEIPPGTEAVVLSREDFKVRVKPWQSD
;
A
#
# COMPACT_ATOMS: atom_id res chain seq x y z
N MET A 1 -20.56 8.27 1.01
CA MET A 1 -19.80 7.01 1.13
C MET A 1 -19.68 6.64 2.59
N ALA A 2 -20.19 5.47 3.01
CA ALA A 2 -20.00 5.00 4.38
C ALA A 2 -18.52 4.67 4.61
N LYS A 3 -17.92 5.21 5.67
CA LYS A 3 -16.54 4.87 6.07
C LYS A 3 -16.53 3.44 6.61
N LEU A 4 -16.14 2.47 5.76
CA LEU A 4 -15.94 1.08 6.18
C LEU A 4 -14.83 1.03 7.24
N THR A 5 -15.15 0.50 8.42
CA THR A 5 -14.17 0.34 9.50
C THR A 5 -13.10 -0.68 9.07
N PRO A 6 -11.84 -0.55 9.54
CA PRO A 6 -10.75 -1.49 9.21
C PRO A 6 -11.12 -2.95 9.49
N ARG A 7 -11.92 -3.19 10.54
CA ARG A 7 -12.46 -4.53 10.87
C ARG A 7 -13.36 -5.06 9.76
N LEU A 8 -14.26 -4.25 9.23
CA LEU A 8 -15.17 -4.66 8.16
C LEU A 8 -14.42 -4.91 6.84
N LYS A 9 -13.39 -4.11 6.53
CA LYS A 9 -12.50 -4.36 5.39
C LYS A 9 -11.76 -5.70 5.53
N PHE A 10 -11.24 -5.98 6.73
CA PHE A 10 -10.58 -7.25 7.01
C PHE A 10 -11.53 -8.44 6.82
N PHE A 11 -12.76 -8.37 7.35
CA PHE A 11 -13.76 -9.42 7.14
C PHE A 11 -14.10 -9.62 5.65
N ALA A 12 -14.27 -8.53 4.89
CA ALA A 12 -14.58 -8.60 3.47
C ALA A 12 -13.47 -9.26 2.64
N ILE A 13 -12.20 -9.02 2.99
CA ILE A 13 -11.02 -9.62 2.31
C ILE A 13 -10.70 -11.02 2.85
N THR A 14 -11.36 -11.47 3.91
CA THR A 14 -11.07 -12.78 4.54
C THR A 14 -12.16 -13.82 4.29
N ILE A 15 -13.30 -13.40 3.74
CA ILE A 15 -14.47 -14.28 3.59
C ILE A 15 -14.24 -15.35 2.52
N ASP A 16 -13.52 -15.01 1.45
CA ASP A 16 -13.21 -15.91 0.35
C ASP A 16 -12.27 -17.04 0.78
N GLU A 17 -11.30 -16.79 1.67
CA GLU A 17 -10.46 -17.88 2.16
C GLU A 17 -11.17 -18.78 3.18
N LEU A 18 -12.17 -18.28 3.91
CA LEU A 18 -12.99 -19.11 4.80
C LEU A 18 -13.91 -20.07 4.02
N LEU A 19 -14.24 -19.77 2.76
CA LEU A 19 -14.98 -20.70 1.89
C LEU A 19 -14.18 -21.96 1.54
N LEU A 20 -12.86 -21.92 1.68
CA LEU A 20 -12.02 -23.09 1.46
C LEU A 20 -12.29 -24.19 2.49
N VAL A 21 -12.65 -23.84 3.73
CA VAL A 21 -12.92 -24.80 4.81
C VAL A 21 -14.09 -25.74 4.48
N PRO A 22 -15.32 -25.24 4.21
CA PRO A 22 -16.43 -26.12 3.84
C PRO A 22 -16.17 -26.88 2.54
N LEU A 23 -15.45 -26.29 1.58
CA LEU A 23 -15.04 -26.98 0.36
C LEU A 23 -14.16 -28.19 0.66
N LEU A 24 -13.14 -28.04 1.50
CA LEU A 24 -12.27 -29.14 1.93
C LEU A 24 -13.04 -30.23 2.69
N ILE A 25 -13.99 -29.85 3.53
CA ILE A 25 -14.84 -30.81 4.25
C ILE A 25 -15.71 -31.62 3.28
N VAL A 26 -16.33 -30.95 2.29
CA VAL A 26 -17.13 -31.62 1.26
C VAL A 26 -16.26 -32.58 0.44
N LEU A 27 -15.05 -32.17 0.05
CA LEU A 27 -14.13 -33.04 -0.67
C LEU A 27 -13.72 -34.25 0.19
N ALA A 28 -13.36 -34.05 1.45
CA ALA A 28 -13.03 -35.17 2.34
C ALA A 28 -14.20 -36.14 2.53
N TYR A 29 -15.44 -35.63 2.62
CA TYR A 29 -16.64 -36.45 2.72
C TYR A 29 -16.81 -37.39 1.51
N TYR A 30 -16.56 -36.92 0.29
CA TYR A 30 -16.73 -37.74 -0.92
C TYR A 30 -15.53 -38.62 -1.25
N PHE A 31 -14.31 -38.15 -1.00
CA PHE A 31 -13.09 -38.83 -1.45
C PHE A 31 -12.36 -39.63 -0.36
N VAL A 32 -12.44 -39.21 0.90
CA VAL A 32 -11.68 -39.83 2.01
C VAL A 32 -12.49 -39.79 3.32
N PRO A 33 -13.65 -40.46 3.39
CA PRO A 33 -14.57 -40.34 4.52
C PRO A 33 -13.98 -40.85 5.83
N GLU A 34 -12.98 -41.76 5.81
CA GLU A 34 -12.33 -42.23 7.02
C GLU A 34 -11.54 -41.11 7.73
N LEU A 35 -11.09 -40.10 6.98
CA LEU A 35 -10.35 -38.95 7.49
C LEU A 35 -11.24 -37.71 7.70
N LEU A 36 -12.57 -37.84 7.59
CA LEU A 36 -13.50 -36.70 7.66
C LEU A 36 -13.34 -35.92 8.98
N LEU A 37 -13.38 -36.61 10.11
CA LEU A 37 -13.29 -35.97 11.43
C LEU A 37 -11.93 -35.30 11.64
N PHE A 38 -10.85 -35.95 11.20
CA PHE A 38 -9.52 -35.35 11.20
C PHE A 38 -9.47 -34.09 10.33
N THR A 39 -10.05 -34.14 9.12
CA THR A 39 -10.07 -33.02 8.19
C THR A 39 -10.85 -31.84 8.75
N ILE A 40 -12.00 -32.07 9.37
CA ILE A 40 -12.81 -31.03 10.02
C ILE A 40 -11.99 -30.33 11.11
N VAL A 41 -11.37 -31.09 12.03
CA VAL A 41 -10.58 -30.51 13.12
C VAL A 41 -9.37 -29.75 12.57
N ALA A 42 -8.61 -30.36 11.65
CA ALA A 42 -7.43 -29.75 11.06
C ALA A 42 -7.76 -28.47 10.27
N SER A 43 -8.85 -28.45 9.52
CA SER A 43 -9.27 -27.28 8.75
C SER A 43 -9.79 -26.14 9.62
N ILE A 44 -10.53 -26.43 10.70
CA ILE A 44 -10.97 -25.41 11.66
C ILE A 44 -9.76 -24.78 12.36
N VAL A 45 -8.84 -25.60 12.89
CA VAL A 45 -7.63 -25.12 13.58
C VAL A 45 -6.74 -24.36 12.61
N GLY A 46 -6.53 -24.89 11.40
CA GLY A 46 -5.75 -24.23 10.35
C GLY A 46 -6.33 -22.87 9.96
N ALA A 47 -7.65 -22.79 9.76
CA ALA A 47 -8.33 -21.53 9.46
C ALA A 47 -8.20 -20.52 10.60
N ALA A 48 -8.34 -20.94 11.85
CA ALA A 48 -8.15 -20.05 13.01
C ALA A 48 -6.73 -19.48 13.07
N ILE A 49 -5.71 -20.32 12.88
CA ILE A 49 -4.30 -19.89 12.82
C ILE A 49 -4.08 -18.95 11.64
N PHE A 50 -4.57 -19.30 10.45
CA PHE A 50 -4.45 -18.48 9.25
C PHE A 50 -5.05 -17.09 9.46
N VAL A 51 -6.27 -17.00 10.00
CA VAL A 51 -6.93 -15.73 10.31
C VAL A 51 -6.12 -14.93 11.34
N ALA A 52 -5.59 -15.57 12.39
CA ALA A 52 -4.79 -14.89 13.41
C ALA A 52 -3.48 -14.30 12.82
N VAL A 53 -2.78 -15.07 11.99
CA VAL A 53 -1.56 -14.62 11.31
C VAL A 53 -1.88 -13.50 10.32
N LYS A 54 -2.89 -13.68 9.47
CA LYS A 54 -3.33 -12.67 8.50
C LYS A 54 -3.78 -11.39 9.20
N TYR A 55 -4.49 -11.50 10.32
CA TYR A 55 -4.88 -10.36 11.14
C TYR A 55 -3.63 -9.60 11.61
N ARG A 56 -2.63 -10.28 12.17
CA ARG A 56 -1.40 -9.62 12.62
C ARG A 56 -0.63 -8.94 11.48
N LEU A 57 -0.59 -9.54 10.28
CA LEU A 57 0.16 -9.01 9.15
C LEU A 57 -0.56 -7.89 8.40
N VAL A 58 -1.89 -8.00 8.26
CA VAL A 58 -2.68 -7.14 7.36
C VAL A 58 -3.43 -6.05 8.13
N TYR A 59 -3.74 -6.26 9.41
CA TYR A 59 -4.57 -5.31 10.18
C TYR A 59 -3.93 -3.93 10.31
N ASP A 60 -2.60 -3.86 10.48
CA ASP A 60 -1.91 -2.57 10.56
C ASP A 60 -1.94 -1.84 9.21
N SER A 61 -1.75 -2.55 8.08
CA SER A 61 -1.93 -1.98 6.74
C SER A 61 -3.37 -1.55 6.43
N LEU A 62 -4.37 -2.08 7.14
CA LEU A 62 -5.78 -1.71 6.99
C LEU A 62 -6.23 -0.53 7.89
N LYS A 63 -5.50 -0.26 8.98
CA LYS A 63 -5.71 0.93 9.83
C LYS A 63 -5.27 2.19 9.11
N ASP A 64 -4.13 2.10 8.42
CA ASP A 64 -3.58 3.21 7.65
C ASP A 64 -4.26 3.26 6.29
N GLY A 65 -5.49 3.78 6.27
CA GLY A 65 -6.21 4.13 5.04
C GLY A 65 -5.57 5.26 4.24
N SER A 66 -4.28 5.50 4.37
CA SER A 66 -3.57 6.67 3.90
C SER A 66 -2.07 6.36 3.82
N TYR A 67 -1.53 6.32 2.61
CA TYR A 67 -0.13 6.65 2.32
C TYR A 67 0.94 5.73 2.94
N TYR A 68 1.04 4.50 2.43
CA TYR A 68 2.33 3.80 2.48
C TYR A 68 3.34 4.53 1.59
N HIS A 69 4.11 5.41 2.23
CA HIS A 69 5.57 5.47 2.18
C HIS A 69 6.25 5.42 0.80
N TYR A 70 6.18 6.54 0.08
CA TYR A 70 7.44 7.15 -0.37
C TYR A 70 7.49 8.50 0.32
N ASP A 71 8.11 8.54 1.49
CA ASP A 71 8.39 9.79 2.18
C ASP A 71 9.52 10.48 1.40
N LEU A 72 9.12 11.20 0.34
CA LEU A 72 10.04 11.92 -0.52
C LEU A 72 10.49 13.22 0.14
N GLU A 73 9.82 13.66 1.21
CA GLU A 73 10.11 14.92 1.88
C GLU A 73 11.58 14.97 2.36
N GLY A 74 12.25 16.08 2.10
CA GLY A 74 13.68 16.25 2.38
C GLY A 74 14.62 15.56 1.39
N THR A 75 14.12 14.79 0.42
CA THR A 75 14.98 14.12 -0.56
C THR A 75 15.46 15.09 -1.64
N LYS A 76 16.77 15.05 -1.94
CA LYS A 76 17.38 15.78 -3.04
C LYS A 76 16.97 15.18 -4.39
N CYS A 77 16.73 16.05 -5.36
CA CYS A 77 16.27 15.66 -6.68
C CYS A 77 16.89 16.56 -7.75
N LEU A 78 16.86 16.09 -9.00
CA LEU A 78 17.32 16.83 -10.15
C LEU A 78 16.13 17.25 -11.00
N VAL A 79 16.01 18.53 -11.34
CA VAL A 79 14.99 18.99 -12.27
C VAL A 79 15.35 18.53 -13.68
N ILE A 80 14.45 17.81 -14.35
CA ILE A 80 14.65 17.33 -15.73
C ILE A 80 13.78 18.08 -16.75
N GLU A 81 12.70 18.69 -16.30
CA GLU A 81 11.81 19.56 -17.08
C GLU A 81 11.43 20.75 -16.21
N THR A 82 11.40 21.97 -16.77
CA THR A 82 11.17 23.21 -16.02
C THR A 82 9.98 23.08 -15.08
N VAL A 83 10.21 23.34 -13.80
CA VAL A 83 9.17 23.26 -12.77
C VAL A 83 8.57 24.64 -12.56
N THR A 84 7.27 24.77 -12.78
CA THR A 84 6.45 25.96 -12.60
C THR A 84 5.43 25.73 -11.46
N PRO A 85 4.56 26.70 -11.14
CA PRO A 85 3.50 26.49 -10.16
C PRO A 85 2.46 25.43 -10.54
N SER A 86 2.35 25.09 -11.83
CA SER A 86 1.34 24.16 -12.32
C SER A 86 1.91 22.82 -12.78
N ALA A 87 3.14 22.77 -13.30
CA ALA A 87 3.70 21.57 -13.93
C ALA A 87 5.24 21.53 -13.89
N GLY A 88 5.80 20.36 -14.19
CA GLY A 88 7.23 20.14 -14.25
C GLY A 88 7.57 18.69 -13.93
N LYS A 89 8.84 18.31 -14.11
CA LYS A 89 9.30 16.97 -13.78
C LYS A 89 10.65 17.00 -13.10
N ILE A 90 10.78 16.17 -12.08
CA ILE A 90 12.03 15.93 -11.36
C ILE A 90 12.41 14.47 -11.46
N LYS A 91 13.68 14.19 -11.19
CA LYS A 91 14.22 12.86 -11.00
C LYS A 91 14.67 12.67 -9.55
N VAL A 92 14.12 11.67 -8.89
CA VAL A 92 14.51 11.25 -7.53
C VAL A 92 15.11 9.84 -7.64
N GLY A 93 16.42 9.71 -7.45
CA GLY A 93 17.12 8.44 -7.70
C GLY A 93 16.92 7.96 -9.15
N ALA A 94 16.20 6.86 -9.34
CA ALA A 94 15.87 6.30 -10.66
C ALA A 94 14.46 6.69 -11.16
N GLU A 95 13.63 7.32 -10.33
CA GLU A 95 12.23 7.59 -10.63
C GLU A 95 12.01 9.01 -11.14
N ILE A 96 11.02 9.18 -12.02
CA ILE A 96 10.57 10.46 -12.54
C ILE A 96 9.23 10.81 -11.92
N TRP A 97 9.13 12.01 -11.35
CA TRP A 97 7.95 12.49 -10.64
C TRP A 97 7.44 13.80 -11.24
N GLU A 98 6.12 13.98 -11.26
CA GLU A 98 5.53 15.29 -11.52
C GLU A 98 5.84 16.24 -10.38
N ALA A 99 6.25 17.45 -10.69
CA ALA A 99 6.62 18.45 -9.70
C ALA A 99 5.94 19.79 -9.94
N ARG A 100 5.82 20.59 -8.87
CA ARG A 100 5.50 22.01 -8.92
C ARG A 100 6.31 22.80 -7.90
N THR A 101 6.40 24.10 -8.07
CA THR A 101 7.06 25.01 -7.12
C THR A 101 6.20 26.23 -6.83
N ASP A 102 6.25 26.73 -5.59
CA ASP A 102 5.56 27.97 -5.23
C ASP A 102 6.45 29.21 -5.46
N SER A 103 7.74 29.00 -5.77
CA SER A 103 8.79 30.02 -5.77
C SER A 103 9.07 30.66 -7.14
N GLY A 104 8.24 30.38 -8.15
CA GLY A 104 8.43 30.82 -9.53
C GLY A 104 8.72 29.66 -10.47
N GLU A 105 9.86 29.70 -11.17
CA GLU A 105 10.28 28.64 -12.08
C GLU A 105 11.65 28.09 -11.69
N ILE A 106 11.82 26.76 -11.79
CA ILE A 106 13.09 26.08 -11.57
C ILE A 106 13.53 25.45 -12.89
N PRO A 107 14.66 25.88 -13.49
CA PRO A 107 15.10 25.38 -14.78
C PRO A 107 15.67 23.95 -14.70
N PRO A 108 15.67 23.19 -15.82
CA PRO A 108 16.30 21.88 -15.92
C PRO A 108 17.78 21.90 -15.53
N GLY A 109 18.26 20.80 -14.95
CA GLY A 109 19.63 20.66 -14.44
C GLY A 109 19.85 21.25 -13.05
N THR A 110 18.84 21.88 -12.45
CA THR A 110 18.94 22.45 -11.10
C THR A 110 18.68 21.37 -10.04
N GLU A 111 19.49 21.36 -8.97
CA GLU A 111 19.20 20.56 -7.79
C GLU A 111 18.08 21.20 -6.96
N ALA A 112 17.13 20.39 -6.54
CA ALA A 112 15.98 20.80 -5.73
C ALA A 112 15.77 19.82 -4.56
N VAL A 113 14.96 20.23 -3.60
CA VAL A 113 14.51 19.38 -2.49
C VAL A 113 13.00 19.29 -2.47
N VAL A 114 12.49 18.09 -2.24
CA VAL A 114 11.06 17.85 -2.06
C VAL A 114 10.63 18.38 -0.69
N LEU A 115 9.64 19.27 -0.69
CA LEU A 115 9.04 19.84 0.51
C LEU A 115 7.88 19.01 1.01
N SER A 116 7.03 18.56 0.08
CA SER A 116 5.86 17.78 0.39
C SER A 116 5.39 16.99 -0.81
N ARG A 117 4.58 15.96 -0.56
CA ARG A 117 3.88 15.19 -1.60
C ARG A 117 2.38 15.43 -1.51
N GLU A 118 1.78 15.76 -2.64
CA GLU A 118 0.33 15.88 -2.78
C GLU A 118 -0.14 14.90 -3.86
N ASP A 119 -0.69 13.77 -3.43
CA ASP A 119 -1.09 12.63 -4.28
C ASP A 119 0.04 12.09 -5.16
N PHE A 120 0.06 12.45 -6.44
CA PHE A 120 1.06 12.02 -7.44
C PHE A 120 1.98 13.14 -7.91
N LYS A 121 1.87 14.33 -7.30
CA LYS A 121 2.71 15.49 -7.61
C LYS A 121 3.47 15.94 -6.37
N VAL A 122 4.74 16.24 -6.54
CA VAL A 122 5.59 16.73 -5.44
C VAL A 122 5.79 18.22 -5.51
N ARG A 123 5.89 18.85 -4.34
CA ARG A 123 6.22 20.26 -4.20
C ARG A 123 7.71 20.37 -3.95
N VAL A 124 8.41 21.22 -4.70
CA VAL A 124 9.87 21.37 -4.61
C VAL A 124 10.31 22.82 -4.49
N LYS A 125 11.48 23.02 -3.90
CA LYS A 125 12.22 24.30 -3.91
C LYS A 125 13.67 24.08 -4.35
N PRO A 126 14.35 25.09 -4.90
CA PRO A 126 15.78 25.01 -5.20
C PRO A 126 16.59 24.61 -3.96
N TRP A 127 17.57 23.74 -4.13
CA TRP A 127 18.51 23.40 -3.08
C TRP A 127 19.58 24.50 -3.00
N GLN A 128 19.57 25.30 -1.93
CA GLN A 128 20.69 26.18 -1.61
C GLN A 128 21.67 25.41 -0.74
N SER A 129 22.90 25.27 -1.24
CA SER A 129 24.05 24.87 -0.46
C SER A 129 24.50 26.07 0.36
N ASP A 130 24.12 26.13 1.63
CA ASP A 130 24.85 26.94 2.61
C ASP A 130 26.21 26.28 2.91
#